data_AF-A0A9W6TB44-F1
#
_entry.id   AF-A0A9W6TB44-F1
#
_cell.length_a   1.000
_cell.length_b   1.000
_cell.length_c   1.000
_cell.angle_alpha   90.00
_cell.angle_beta   90.00
_cell.angle_gamma   90.00
#
_symmetry.space_group_name_H-M   'P 1'
#
loop_
_entity.id
_entity.type
_entity.pdbx_description
1 polymer ?
#
loop_
_entity_poly.entity_id
_entity_poly.type
_entity_poly.pdbx_seq_one_letter_code
_entity_poly.pdbx_strand_id
1 'polypeptide(L)'
;MAAMADVTVSGSQGSEEYVDGSIFRVKLHNFLTYSDAEFHPGPRLNLILGPNGTGKSSIVCALCVGLAGSTRFVRHEKDSGYTEIELFFERGNKVIRRNIFRDNKSTWQVNGKDSTLKTVAGIMQTASIQIDNLCQFLPQDKVGEFSRMNPVQLLKATEDAITDSDLAAKHVEIIELQNSMSDKGRVCCRSLELKVLSSC
;
A
#
# COMPACT_ATOMS: atom_id res chain seq x y z
N MET A 1 -22.14 23.02 27.43
CA MET A 1 -22.56 23.83 26.28
C MET A 1 -21.29 24.28 25.58
N ALA A 2 -20.75 23.44 24.68
CA ALA A 2 -19.51 23.71 23.97
C ALA A 2 -19.85 23.80 22.49
N ALA A 3 -19.63 24.99 21.92
CA ALA A 3 -19.85 25.29 20.52
C ALA A 3 -18.90 24.44 19.67
N MET A 4 -19.47 23.65 18.76
CA MET A 4 -18.72 23.03 17.67
C MET A 4 -18.52 24.11 16.60
N ALA A 5 -17.27 24.51 16.37
CA ALA A 5 -16.92 25.33 15.23
C ALA A 5 -17.04 24.46 13.97
N ASP A 6 -18.06 24.73 13.19
CA ASP A 6 -18.30 24.16 11.88
C ASP A 6 -17.22 24.66 10.92
N VAL A 7 -16.29 23.78 10.52
CA VAL A 7 -15.37 24.08 9.42
C VAL A 7 -16.00 23.55 8.15
N THR A 8 -16.88 24.38 7.58
CA THR A 8 -17.39 24.22 6.22
C THR A 8 -16.31 24.72 5.25
N VAL A 9 -15.47 23.81 4.75
CA VAL A 9 -14.69 24.07 3.54
C VAL A 9 -15.49 23.55 2.35
N SER A 10 -16.34 24.43 1.83
CA SER A 10 -16.94 24.29 0.50
C SER A 10 -15.84 24.57 -0.54
N GLY A 11 -15.18 23.51 -1.00
CA GLY A 11 -14.14 23.56 -2.03
C GLY A 11 -14.56 22.79 -3.28
N SER A 12 -15.57 23.29 -4.01
CA SER A 12 -15.90 22.82 -5.35
C SER A 12 -14.95 23.44 -6.38
N GLN A 13 -13.65 23.14 -6.31
CA GLN A 13 -12.64 23.34 -7.36
C GLN A 13 -11.45 22.44 -7.04
N GLY A 14 -11.05 21.53 -7.93
CA GLY A 14 -9.86 20.72 -7.67
C GLY A 14 -9.48 19.64 -8.68
N SER A 15 -10.09 19.54 -9.86
CA SER A 15 -9.75 18.46 -10.81
C SER A 15 -8.36 18.59 -11.45
N GLU A 16 -7.65 19.72 -11.30
CA GLU A 16 -6.32 19.93 -11.92
C GLU A 16 -5.14 19.56 -11.01
N GLU A 17 -5.36 19.22 -9.73
CA GLU A 17 -4.26 18.95 -8.81
C GLU A 17 -4.17 17.48 -8.35
N TYR A 18 -5.24 16.69 -8.53
CA TYR A 18 -5.17 15.27 -8.21
C TYR A 18 -4.40 14.52 -9.31
N VAL A 19 -3.43 13.72 -8.89
CA VAL A 19 -2.74 12.76 -9.76
C VAL A 19 -3.46 11.42 -9.74
N ASP A 20 -3.32 10.64 -10.82
CA ASP A 20 -3.81 9.27 -10.88
C ASP A 20 -3.35 8.47 -9.65
N GLY A 21 -4.31 7.77 -9.01
CA GLY A 21 -4.06 7.03 -7.77
C GLY A 21 -4.25 7.82 -6.48
N SER A 22 -4.54 9.13 -6.55
CA SER A 22 -4.84 9.91 -5.35
C SER A 22 -6.12 9.43 -4.66
N ILE A 23 -6.14 9.43 -3.33
CA ILE A 23 -7.36 9.09 -2.56
C ILE A 23 -8.28 10.30 -2.56
N PHE A 24 -9.41 10.19 -3.24
CA PHE A 24 -10.40 11.26 -3.36
C PHE A 24 -11.42 11.25 -2.22
N ARG A 25 -11.84 10.05 -1.80
CA ARG A 25 -12.85 9.87 -0.75
C ARG A 25 -12.63 8.58 0.02
N VAL A 26 -12.89 8.62 1.32
CA VAL A 26 -12.85 7.45 2.21
C VAL A 26 -14.12 7.43 3.02
N LYS A 27 -14.91 6.38 2.90
CA LYS A 27 -16.17 6.18 3.62
C LYS A 27 -16.11 4.90 4.44
N LEU A 28 -16.42 5.02 5.73
CA LEU A 28 -16.37 3.96 6.71
C LEU A 28 -17.76 3.76 7.30
N HIS A 29 -18.20 2.51 7.41
CA HIS A 29 -19.46 2.17 8.06
C HIS A 29 -19.27 0.96 8.97
N ASN A 30 -19.64 1.09 10.24
CA ASN A 30 -19.43 0.10 11.30
C ASN A 30 -18.02 -0.47 11.32
N PHE A 31 -17.01 0.39 11.21
CA PHE A 31 -15.60 0.02 11.14
C PHE A 31 -14.84 0.48 12.38
N LEU A 32 -14.45 -0.47 13.23
CA LEU A 32 -13.76 -0.22 14.50
C LEU A 32 -14.49 0.83 15.35
N THR A 33 -13.90 2.01 15.52
CA THR A 33 -14.42 3.12 16.33
C THR A 33 -15.45 3.99 15.60
N TYR A 34 -15.63 3.80 14.29
CA TYR A 34 -16.53 4.60 13.46
C TYR A 34 -17.83 3.85 13.15
N SER A 35 -18.97 4.44 13.52
CA SER A 35 -20.30 3.97 13.10
C SER A 35 -20.61 4.33 11.66
N ASP A 36 -20.38 5.60 11.30
CA ASP A 36 -20.47 6.12 9.94
C ASP A 36 -19.56 7.34 9.85
N ALA A 37 -18.66 7.38 8.89
CA ALA A 37 -17.73 8.48 8.69
C ALA A 37 -17.33 8.60 7.22
N GLU A 38 -17.16 9.82 6.75
CA GLU A 38 -16.78 10.11 5.38
C GLU A 38 -15.74 11.23 5.36
N PHE A 39 -14.64 11.00 4.66
CA PHE A 39 -13.48 11.88 4.58
C PHE A 39 -13.19 12.20 3.12
N HIS A 40 -12.81 13.45 2.84
CA HIS A 40 -12.42 13.94 1.53
C HIS A 40 -11.00 14.53 1.62
N PRO A 41 -9.95 13.70 1.44
CA PRO A 41 -8.59 14.17 1.47
C PRO A 41 -8.30 15.16 0.33
N GLY A 42 -7.49 16.18 0.60
CA GLY A 42 -6.90 17.03 -0.42
C GLY A 42 -5.84 16.29 -1.26
N PRO A 43 -5.41 16.85 -2.40
CA PRO A 43 -4.52 16.18 -3.35
C PRO A 43 -3.07 16.02 -2.89
N ARG A 44 -2.64 16.79 -1.87
CA ARG A 44 -1.25 16.83 -1.40
C ARG A 44 -1.13 16.30 0.04
N LEU A 45 -0.86 17.19 0.99
CA LEU A 45 -0.65 16.83 2.38
C LEU A 45 -1.99 16.83 3.13
N ASN A 46 -2.29 15.69 3.76
CA ASN A 46 -3.44 15.53 4.64
C ASN A 46 -2.96 15.21 6.06
N LEU A 47 -3.49 15.91 7.06
CA LEU A 47 -3.11 15.73 8.46
C LEU A 47 -4.32 15.35 9.30
N ILE A 48 -4.28 14.16 9.91
CA ILE A 48 -5.33 13.66 10.80
C ILE A 48 -4.93 13.94 12.24
N LEU A 49 -5.70 14.79 12.94
CA LEU A 49 -5.46 15.18 14.33
C LEU A 49 -6.58 14.70 15.25
N GLY A 50 -6.24 14.40 16.50
CA GLY A 50 -7.24 14.03 17.51
C GLY A 50 -6.60 13.47 18.79
N PRO A 51 -7.30 13.52 19.93
CA PRO A 51 -6.89 12.88 21.18
C PRO A 51 -6.61 11.37 21.04
N ASN A 52 -5.94 10.77 22.02
CA ASN A 52 -5.74 9.32 22.03
C ASN A 52 -7.09 8.58 22.17
N GLY A 53 -7.25 7.49 21.42
CA GLY A 53 -8.49 6.70 21.42
C GLY A 53 -9.58 7.17 20.44
N THR A 54 -9.40 8.27 19.71
CA THR A 54 -10.42 8.80 18.78
C THR A 54 -10.46 8.14 17.39
N GLY A 55 -9.79 7.00 17.22
CA GLY A 55 -9.86 6.25 15.95
C GLY A 55 -8.89 6.68 14.84
N LYS A 56 -7.90 7.54 15.10
CA LYS A 56 -6.88 7.93 14.09
C LYS A 56 -6.22 6.72 13.41
N SER A 57 -5.75 5.76 14.21
CA SER A 57 -5.16 4.51 13.71
C SER A 57 -6.22 3.62 13.01
N SER A 58 -7.51 3.78 13.34
CA SER A 58 -8.60 3.08 12.66
C SER A 58 -8.78 3.57 11.22
N ILE A 59 -8.54 4.86 10.92
CA ILE A 59 -8.55 5.37 9.53
C ILE A 59 -7.42 4.72 8.72
N VAL A 60 -6.21 4.69 9.26
CA VAL A 60 -5.04 4.05 8.62
C VAL A 60 -5.29 2.56 8.41
N CYS A 61 -5.90 1.88 9.38
CA CYS A 61 -6.32 0.49 9.25
C CYS A 61 -7.39 0.31 8.15
N ALA A 62 -8.33 1.24 8.03
CA ALA A 62 -9.39 1.16 7.02
C ALA A 62 -8.84 1.34 5.61
N LEU A 63 -7.85 2.21 5.43
CA LEU A 63 -7.12 2.36 4.17
C LEU A 63 -6.39 1.08 3.80
N CYS A 64 -5.61 0.53 4.72
CA CYS A 64 -4.92 -0.74 4.53
C CYS A 64 -5.89 -1.85 4.12
N VAL A 65 -6.97 -2.03 4.88
CA VAL A 65 -7.95 -3.09 4.62
C VAL A 65 -8.74 -2.83 3.34
N GLY A 66 -9.10 -1.59 3.03
CA GLY A 66 -9.90 -1.25 1.85
C GLY A 66 -9.12 -1.31 0.54
N LEU A 67 -7.80 -1.18 0.58
CA LEU A 67 -6.92 -1.26 -0.58
C LEU A 67 -6.14 -2.59 -0.56
N ALA A 68 -6.84 -3.73 -0.57
CA ALA A 68 -6.24 -5.08 -0.64
C ALA A 68 -5.27 -5.53 0.48
N GLY A 69 -5.06 -4.74 1.54
CA GLY A 69 -4.23 -5.15 2.69
C GLY A 69 -4.86 -6.28 3.52
N SER A 70 -4.04 -6.84 4.42
CA SER A 70 -4.43 -7.96 5.28
C SER A 70 -5.49 -7.56 6.32
N THR A 71 -6.53 -8.38 6.49
CA THR A 71 -7.63 -8.17 7.47
C THR A 71 -7.27 -8.47 8.93
N ARG A 72 -6.01 -8.80 9.21
CA ARG A 72 -5.54 -9.20 10.55
C ARG A 72 -5.81 -8.14 11.64
N PHE A 73 -6.09 -6.90 11.26
CA PHE A 73 -6.22 -5.75 12.15
C PHE A 73 -7.67 -5.36 12.47
N VAL A 74 -8.69 -6.09 11.99
CA VAL A 74 -10.10 -5.71 12.18
C VAL A 74 -10.70 -6.44 13.40
N ARG A 75 -11.11 -5.67 14.42
CA ARG A 75 -11.94 -6.17 15.53
C ARG A 75 -13.40 -6.20 15.11
N HIS A 76 -14.07 -7.33 15.31
CA HIS A 76 -15.45 -7.57 14.88
C HIS A 76 -16.42 -7.31 16.05
N GLU A 77 -16.76 -6.04 16.29
CA GLU A 77 -17.77 -5.68 17.30
C GLU A 77 -19.20 -5.60 16.71
N LYS A 78 -19.32 -5.47 15.39
CA LYS A 78 -20.59 -5.32 14.65
C LYS A 78 -20.80 -6.47 13.65
N ASP A 79 -22.05 -6.77 13.34
CA ASP A 79 -22.40 -7.93 12.49
C ASP A 79 -21.96 -7.77 11.02
N SER A 80 -21.95 -6.53 10.52
CA SER A 80 -21.39 -6.19 9.21
C SER A 80 -20.91 -4.73 9.18
N GLY A 81 -19.90 -4.47 8.36
CA GLY A 81 -19.38 -3.14 8.09
C GLY A 81 -18.70 -3.10 6.73
N TYR A 82 -18.38 -1.90 6.26
CA TYR A 82 -17.65 -1.73 5.01
C TYR A 82 -16.70 -0.54 5.06
N THR A 83 -15.65 -0.64 4.26
CA THR A 83 -14.77 0.48 3.91
C THR A 83 -14.88 0.70 2.40
N GLU A 84 -15.08 1.94 2.00
CA GLU A 84 -15.19 2.37 0.62
C GLU A 84 -14.17 3.47 0.37
N ILE A 85 -13.32 3.27 -0.64
CA ILE A 85 -12.23 4.17 -0.97
C ILE A 85 -12.37 4.50 -2.45
N GLU A 86 -12.43 5.79 -2.74
CA GLU A 86 -12.47 6.31 -4.09
C GLU A 86 -11.09 6.82 -4.47
N LEU A 87 -10.54 6.23 -5.53
CA LEU A 87 -9.29 6.64 -6.13
C LEU A 87 -9.60 7.53 -7.34
N PHE A 88 -8.91 8.66 -7.40
CA PHE A 88 -8.95 9.57 -8.53
C PHE A 88 -8.17 8.98 -9.71
N PHE A 89 -8.77 9.08 -10.89
CA PHE A 89 -8.10 8.84 -12.16
C PHE A 89 -8.64 9.82 -13.19
N GLU A 90 -7.78 10.37 -14.05
CA GLU A 90 -8.19 11.28 -15.14
C GLU A 90 -9.25 10.65 -16.05
N ARG A 91 -9.16 9.34 -16.26
CA ARG A 91 -10.10 8.55 -17.10
C ARG A 91 -11.36 8.11 -16.36
N GLY A 92 -11.56 8.58 -15.13
CA GLY A 92 -12.72 8.31 -14.30
C GLY A 92 -12.37 7.53 -13.03
N ASN A 93 -12.81 8.07 -11.90
CA ASN A 93 -12.57 7.55 -10.57
C ASN A 93 -12.96 6.08 -10.42
N LYS A 94 -12.20 5.36 -9.58
CA LYS A 94 -12.47 3.97 -9.20
C LYS A 94 -12.86 3.92 -7.74
N VAL A 95 -14.07 3.43 -7.47
CA VAL A 95 -14.59 3.22 -6.12
C VAL A 95 -14.36 1.76 -5.75
N ILE A 96 -13.50 1.51 -4.77
CA ILE A 96 -13.22 0.19 -4.22
C ILE A 96 -13.97 0.09 -2.89
N ARG A 97 -14.87 -0.87 -2.77
CA ARG A 97 -15.57 -1.17 -1.52
C ARG A 97 -15.22 -2.58 -1.06
N ARG A 98 -14.85 -2.70 0.21
CA ARG A 98 -14.67 -3.98 0.89
C ARG A 98 -15.72 -4.12 1.98
N ASN A 99 -16.59 -5.12 1.83
CA ASN A 99 -17.55 -5.49 2.84
C ASN A 99 -16.92 -6.54 3.76
N ILE A 100 -17.08 -6.37 5.06
CA ILE A 100 -16.53 -7.24 6.10
C ILE A 100 -17.68 -7.72 6.95
N PHE A 101 -17.79 -9.03 7.08
CA PHE A 101 -18.84 -9.69 7.85
C PHE A 101 -18.23 -10.37 9.07
N ARG A 102 -19.04 -10.54 10.11
CA ARG A 102 -18.62 -11.17 11.38
C ARG A 102 -18.13 -12.62 11.22
N ASP A 103 -18.52 -13.31 10.16
CA ASP A 103 -18.13 -14.70 9.87
C ASP A 103 -16.74 -14.83 9.19
N ASN A 104 -15.88 -13.80 9.31
CA ASN A 104 -14.60 -13.68 8.61
C ASN A 104 -14.70 -13.71 7.08
N LYS A 105 -15.90 -13.64 6.51
CA LYS A 105 -16.05 -13.44 5.07
C LYS A 105 -15.86 -11.96 4.76
N SER A 106 -15.16 -11.70 3.66
CA SER A 106 -15.09 -10.38 3.07
C SER A 106 -15.37 -10.47 1.58
N THR A 107 -16.15 -9.52 1.08
CA THR A 107 -16.45 -9.40 -0.35
C THR A 107 -15.91 -8.08 -0.88
N TRP A 108 -15.57 -8.08 -2.17
CA TRP A 108 -14.99 -6.94 -2.86
C TRP A 108 -15.95 -6.44 -3.91
N GLN A 109 -16.07 -5.13 -4.01
CA GLN A 109 -16.85 -4.45 -5.02
C GLN A 109 -16.02 -3.34 -5.64
N VAL A 110 -16.05 -3.22 -6.96
CA VAL A 110 -15.43 -2.12 -7.70
C VAL A 110 -16.52 -1.44 -8.51
N ASN A 111 -16.69 -0.13 -8.30
CA ASN A 111 -17.75 0.68 -8.92
C ASN A 111 -19.15 0.08 -8.74
N GLY A 112 -19.42 -0.47 -7.55
CA GLY A 112 -20.70 -1.11 -7.20
C GLY A 112 -20.91 -2.51 -7.79
N LYS A 113 -19.95 -3.08 -8.52
CA LYS A 113 -20.02 -4.43 -9.07
C LYS A 113 -19.11 -5.38 -8.29
N ASP A 114 -19.60 -6.60 -8.02
CA ASP A 114 -18.79 -7.63 -7.35
C ASP A 114 -17.51 -7.91 -8.14
N SER A 115 -16.40 -8.00 -7.41
CA SER A 115 -15.06 -8.08 -7.96
C SER A 115 -14.20 -9.05 -7.15
N THR A 116 -13.01 -9.36 -7.67
CA THR A 116 -12.04 -10.23 -6.99
C THR A 116 -10.86 -9.43 -6.47
N LEU A 117 -10.14 -10.00 -5.50
CA LEU A 117 -8.89 -9.42 -4.99
C LEU A 117 -7.88 -9.15 -6.12
N LYS A 118 -7.82 -10.02 -7.14
CA LYS A 118 -6.92 -9.86 -8.30
C LYS A 118 -7.21 -8.57 -9.07
N THR A 119 -8.49 -8.25 -9.26
CA THR A 119 -8.92 -7.01 -9.93
C THR A 119 -8.53 -5.79 -9.12
N VAL A 120 -8.75 -5.83 -7.80
CA VAL A 120 -8.38 -4.72 -6.89
C VAL A 120 -6.86 -4.53 -6.87
N ALA A 121 -6.08 -5.61 -6.81
CA ALA A 121 -4.62 -5.57 -6.88
C ALA A 121 -4.11 -4.94 -8.19
N GLY A 122 -4.76 -5.23 -9.33
CA GLY A 122 -4.43 -4.59 -10.61
C GLY A 122 -4.73 -3.09 -10.62
N ILE A 123 -5.82 -2.65 -10.00
CA ILE A 123 -6.14 -1.23 -9.84
C ILE A 123 -5.09 -0.54 -8.96
N MET A 124 -4.66 -1.18 -7.88
CA MET A 124 -3.62 -0.64 -7.00
C MET A 124 -2.26 -0.53 -7.69
N GLN A 125 -1.89 -1.51 -8.51
CA GLN A 125 -0.69 -1.42 -9.35
C GLN A 125 -0.79 -0.25 -10.33
N THR A 126 -1.95 -0.06 -10.95
CA THR A 126 -2.18 1.08 -11.87
C THR A 126 -2.17 2.42 -11.13
N ALA A 127 -2.59 2.43 -9.87
CA ALA A 127 -2.57 3.60 -8.99
C ALA A 127 -1.20 3.87 -8.36
N SER A 128 -0.20 3.01 -8.59
CA SER A 128 1.11 3.03 -7.92
C SER A 128 0.99 3.06 -6.38
N ILE A 129 0.02 2.34 -5.82
CA ILE A 129 -0.19 2.21 -4.37
C ILE A 129 0.29 0.83 -3.90
N GLN A 130 1.33 0.82 -3.08
CA GLN A 130 1.90 -0.38 -2.45
C GLN A 130 1.73 -0.33 -0.93
N ILE A 131 0.86 -1.18 -0.39
CA ILE A 131 0.59 -1.23 1.06
C ILE A 131 1.56 -2.16 1.79
N ASP A 132 2.12 -3.12 1.07
CA ASP A 132 3.14 -4.01 1.60
C ASP A 132 4.51 -3.34 1.72
N ASN A 133 4.71 -2.21 1.03
CA ASN A 133 5.94 -1.45 1.06
C ASN A 133 5.94 -0.44 2.22
N LEU A 134 6.81 -0.68 3.21
CA LEU A 134 6.93 0.16 4.40
C LEU A 134 7.39 1.60 4.12
N CYS A 135 8.01 1.85 2.96
CA CYS A 135 8.41 3.18 2.54
C CYS A 135 7.21 4.03 2.08
N GLN A 136 6.16 3.41 1.55
CA GLN A 136 4.95 4.11 1.10
C GLN A 136 3.83 4.05 2.15
N PHE A 137 3.74 2.95 2.89
CA PHE A 137 2.76 2.76 3.95
C PHE A 137 3.43 2.28 5.24
N LEU A 138 3.56 3.18 6.20
CA LEU A 138 4.18 2.89 7.49
C LEU A 138 3.10 2.73 8.59
N PRO A 139 2.64 1.50 8.90
CA PRO A 139 1.71 1.30 9.99
C PRO A 139 2.41 1.50 11.34
N GLN A 140 1.66 1.97 12.33
CA GLN A 140 2.16 2.33 13.65
C GLN A 140 2.99 1.21 14.32
N ASP A 141 2.56 -0.05 14.19
CA ASP A 141 3.24 -1.20 14.82
C ASP A 141 4.53 -1.62 14.10
N LYS A 142 4.69 -1.23 12.82
CA LYS A 142 5.88 -1.57 12.01
C LYS A 142 6.91 -0.45 11.92
N VAL A 143 6.71 0.66 12.63
CA VAL A 143 7.72 1.73 12.75
C VAL A 143 9.06 1.18 13.28
N GLY A 144 9.01 0.23 14.20
CA GLY A 144 10.22 -0.41 14.73
C GLY A 144 10.95 -1.31 13.72
N GLU A 145 10.21 -1.97 12.81
CA GLU A 145 10.79 -2.79 11.74
C GLU A 145 11.47 -1.94 10.69
N PHE A 146 10.86 -0.79 10.34
CA PHE A 146 11.45 0.18 9.42
C PHE A 146 12.82 0.69 9.90
N SER A 147 12.93 1.08 11.17
CA SER A 147 14.20 1.54 11.76
C SER A 147 15.28 0.46 11.84
N ARG A 148 14.92 -0.83 11.72
CA ARG A 148 15.86 -1.96 11.75
C ARG A 148 16.28 -2.43 10.36
N MET A 149 15.72 -1.86 9.29
CA MET A 149 16.09 -2.22 7.93
C MET A 149 17.54 -1.84 7.64
N ASN A 150 18.26 -2.76 7.00
CA ASN A 150 19.62 -2.48 6.53
C ASN A 150 19.55 -1.51 5.33
N PRO A 151 20.58 -0.66 5.05
CA PRO A 151 20.53 0.28 3.93
C PRO A 151 20.26 -0.37 2.57
N VAL A 152 20.69 -1.61 2.36
CA VAL A 152 20.40 -2.39 1.14
C VAL A 152 18.91 -2.72 1.01
N GLN A 153 18.23 -3.05 2.11
CA GLN A 153 16.79 -3.34 2.09
C GLN A 153 15.99 -2.06 1.90
N LEU A 154 16.42 -0.96 2.52
CA LEU A 154 15.82 0.35 2.36
C LEU A 154 15.93 0.82 0.90
N LEU A 155 17.09 0.61 0.26
CA LEU A 155 17.28 0.90 -1.16
C LEU A 155 16.27 0.13 -2.01
N LYS A 156 16.20 -1.19 -1.87
CA LYS A 156 15.24 -2.02 -2.64
C LYS A 156 13.79 -1.58 -2.44
N ALA A 157 13.37 -1.34 -1.20
CA ALA A 157 12.03 -0.85 -0.90
C ALA A 157 11.76 0.54 -1.50
N THR A 158 12.78 1.40 -1.59
CA THR A 158 12.69 2.71 -2.22
C THR A 158 12.59 2.60 -3.75
N GLU A 159 13.40 1.73 -4.36
CA GLU A 159 13.35 1.45 -5.80
C GLU A 159 11.99 0.88 -6.23
N ASP A 160 11.43 -0.02 -5.41
CA ASP A 160 10.08 -0.58 -5.58
C ASP A 160 8.98 0.48 -5.44
N ALA A 161 9.15 1.48 -4.56
CA ALA A 161 8.15 2.51 -4.29
C ALA A 161 8.12 3.63 -5.33
N ILE A 162 9.29 4.01 -5.88
CA ILE A 162 9.43 5.24 -6.69
C ILE A 162 9.27 4.98 -8.18
N THR A 163 9.55 3.77 -8.66
CA THR A 163 9.72 3.49 -10.10
C THR A 163 8.78 2.39 -10.59
N ASP A 164 8.41 2.45 -11.88
CA ASP A 164 7.52 1.51 -12.59
C ASP A 164 8.10 0.08 -12.73
N SER A 165 8.54 -0.54 -11.64
CA SER A 165 9.15 -1.89 -11.54
C SER A 165 10.45 -2.10 -12.33
N ASP A 166 10.74 -1.26 -13.32
CA ASP A 166 11.82 -1.41 -14.29
C ASP A 166 13.21 -1.26 -13.65
N LEU A 167 13.36 -0.33 -12.69
CA LEU A 167 14.62 -0.09 -11.99
C LEU A 167 14.94 -1.23 -11.03
N ALA A 168 13.96 -1.66 -10.23
CA ALA A 168 14.10 -2.79 -9.31
C ALA A 168 14.42 -4.08 -10.06
N ALA A 169 13.76 -4.33 -11.20
CA ALA A 169 14.04 -5.48 -12.06
C ALA A 169 15.47 -5.45 -12.60
N LYS A 170 15.94 -4.29 -13.11
CA LYS A 170 17.33 -4.12 -13.58
C LYS A 170 18.34 -4.31 -12.45
N HIS A 171 18.05 -3.81 -11.25
CA HIS A 171 18.90 -3.99 -10.09
C HIS A 171 19.05 -5.47 -9.73
N VAL A 172 17.96 -6.24 -9.77
CA VAL A 172 17.98 -7.70 -9.58
C VAL A 172 18.77 -8.41 -10.69
N GLU A 173 18.53 -8.03 -11.95
CA GLU A 173 19.24 -8.60 -13.11
C GLU A 173 20.77 -8.39 -12.99
N ILE A 174 21.21 -7.21 -12.59
CA ILE A 174 22.64 -6.92 -12.38
C ILE A 174 23.24 -7.80 -11.28
N ILE A 175 22.52 -8.03 -10.18
CA ILE A 175 22.96 -8.92 -9.10
C ILE A 175 23.09 -10.37 -9.60
N GLU A 176 22.11 -10.84 -10.38
CA GLU A 176 22.14 -12.18 -10.98
C GLU A 176 23.33 -12.35 -11.94
N LEU A 177 23.57 -11.35 -12.80
CA LEU A 177 24.71 -11.33 -13.70
C LEU A 177 26.04 -11.36 -12.94
N GLN A 178 26.19 -10.57 -11.87
CA GLN A 178 27.38 -10.58 -11.02
C GLN A 178 27.65 -11.94 -10.37
N ASN A 179 26.59 -12.59 -9.87
CA ASN A 179 26.69 -13.94 -9.30
C ASN A 179 27.11 -14.96 -10.37
N SER A 180 26.53 -14.88 -11.56
CA SER A 180 26.87 -15.76 -12.69
C SER A 180 28.32 -15.61 -13.15
N MET A 181 28.86 -14.38 -13.15
CA MET A 181 30.27 -14.11 -13.50
C MET A 181 31.22 -14.64 -12.43
N SER A 182 30.86 -14.51 -11.15
CA SER A 182 31.66 -15.02 -10.04
C SER A 182 31.75 -16.54 -10.04
N ASP A 183 30.66 -17.25 -10.35
CA ASP A 183 30.65 -18.70 -10.46
C ASP A 183 31.42 -19.21 -11.69
N LYS A 184 31.28 -18.56 -12.85
CA LYS A 184 32.10 -18.88 -14.04
C LYS A 184 33.59 -18.63 -13.80
N GLY A 185 33.95 -17.57 -13.07
CA GLY A 185 35.32 -17.30 -12.64
C GLY A 185 35.90 -18.40 -11.75
N ARG A 186 35.12 -18.90 -10.77
CA ARG A 186 35.51 -20.03 -9.91
C ARG A 186 35.69 -21.32 -10.68
N VAL A 187 34.80 -21.64 -11.62
CA VAL A 187 34.91 -22.82 -12.49
C VAL A 187 36.13 -22.72 -13.42
N CYS A 188 36.39 -21.54 -13.97
CA CYS A 188 37.58 -21.28 -14.80
C CYS A 188 38.88 -21.47 -14.00
N CYS A 189 38.98 -20.88 -12.80
CA CYS A 189 40.13 -21.07 -11.90
C CYS A 189 40.38 -22.55 -11.57
N ARG A 190 39.31 -23.29 -11.25
CA ARG A 190 39.41 -24.72 -10.89
C ARG A 190 39.80 -25.61 -12.08
N SER A 191 39.40 -25.24 -13.30
CA SER A 191 39.79 -25.94 -14.53
C SER A 191 41.26 -25.67 -14.91
N LEU A 192 41.76 -24.47 -14.60
CA LEU A 192 43.18 -24.13 -14.77
C LEU A 192 44.07 -24.89 -13.78
N GLU A 193 43.69 -25.01 -12.50
CA GLU A 193 44.44 -25.79 -11.51
C GLU A 193 44.54 -27.29 -11.86
N LEU A 194 43.46 -27.89 -12.37
CA LEU A 194 43.46 -29.30 -12.80
C LEU A 194 44.34 -29.57 -14.03
N LYS A 195 44.44 -28.61 -14.97
CA LYS A 195 45.31 -28.74 -16.15
C LYS A 195 46.79 -28.56 -15.84
N VAL A 196 47.12 -27.74 -14.84
CA VAL A 196 48.51 -27.58 -14.36
C VAL A 196 48.98 -28.84 -13.64
N LEU A 197 48.12 -29.50 -12.85
CA LEU A 197 48.45 -30.75 -12.16
C LEU A 197 48.56 -31.98 -13.07
N SER A 198 47.93 -31.97 -14.26
CA SER A 198 48.03 -33.08 -15.22
C SER A 198 49.16 -32.93 -16.25
N SER A 199 49.94 -31.84 -16.19
CA SER A 199 51.07 -31.57 -17.09
C SER A 199 52.44 -31.69 -16.40
N CYS A 200 52.46 -32.16 -15.15
CA CYS A 200 53.65 -32.62 -14.43
C CYS A 200 53.64 -34.15 -14.35
#